data_AF-A0A8H5AYL5-F1
#
_entry.id   AF-A0A8H5AYL5-F1
#
_cell.length_a   1.000
_cell.length_b   1.000
_cell.length_c   1.000
_cell.angle_alpha   90.00
_cell.angle_beta   90.00
_cell.angle_gamma   90.00
#
_symmetry.space_group_name_H-M   'P 1'
#
loop_
_entity.id
_entity.type
_entity.pdbx_description
1 polymer ?
#
loop_
_entity_poly.entity_id
_entity_poly.type
_entity_poly.pdbx_seq_one_letter_code
_entity_poly.pdbx_strand_id
1 'polypeptide(L)'
;MPFPKDLSKILCVCDLCKSENPNGVLVTRKTFKIHQNKSRASQVHENVVQFVNHDKAMASIILADGLATPVSQPPVTLPAWTVPSTSADPASLPSSTPTPTQTTQCRNPPPILTRLELQDIRYQVLGLSIPQPGDLEFSLHPSTTYRPERFAAPYKYDGIANAAPFHLILSPANAQFLDCEFKLHALANKLFECVDNEADFNFELQRQSIDREVRKLLNRLFQWKKDLWWKKRAKLENYQSTQDVGALSIPHIETTRYLQLYSYGDPEYASLALAGIILILVVHLVFNGSQTLCEVILGFLHDQVELLGPLLGPGRQRQLSQSFPASIKTVLDSVDLDPCVGRYVQCPRCYALYPTSSDWPDLCTHKEAPGSTPCNAKLTRIPRDVAKWKDGGGEGKENSREGNENGGEEKGNSEEGGENSGAMKEKRQPITCYVHQDFSQWLGRFLCRPEIEDLLDRRKAEFVERSKMPRNPDRLGLVSDVLESEIINGFTWPDGKRFYECPDDEFRLIFSLSGDGFNPFSNKEAKQTVTSTGLYLFCLNLPLEERQKPQNVYLAGVIPGPGKPSTSQINHHTSLIVDDFVRFWETGVRYTRTTRRKDGLSRLFYAMH
;
A
#
# COMPACT_ATOMS: atom_id res chain seq x y z
N MET A 1 -55.15 -10.06 -32.18
CA MET A 1 -54.95 -8.72 -32.78
C MET A 1 -53.57 -8.68 -33.43
N PRO A 2 -53.39 -8.07 -34.60
CA PRO A 2 -52.14 -8.13 -35.36
C PRO A 2 -51.08 -7.23 -34.73
N PHE A 3 -49.85 -7.73 -34.60
CA PHE A 3 -48.67 -6.96 -34.20
C PHE A 3 -48.37 -5.88 -35.26
N PRO A 4 -48.26 -4.58 -34.91
CA PRO A 4 -47.83 -3.57 -35.86
C PRO A 4 -46.31 -3.62 -36.06
N LYS A 5 -45.91 -3.67 -37.33
CA LYS A 5 -44.55 -3.74 -37.88
C LYS A 5 -43.82 -2.39 -37.82
N ASP A 6 -43.59 -1.84 -36.62
CA ASP A 6 -42.76 -0.63 -36.49
C ASP A 6 -41.79 -0.76 -35.30
N LEU A 7 -40.56 -1.18 -35.60
CA LEU A 7 -39.46 -1.42 -34.65
C LEU A 7 -38.92 -0.13 -33.98
N SER A 8 -39.55 1.02 -34.21
CA SER A 8 -39.12 2.34 -33.70
C SER A 8 -39.80 2.78 -32.39
N LYS A 9 -40.82 2.06 -31.92
CA LYS A 9 -41.63 2.42 -30.74
C LYS A 9 -41.55 1.36 -29.62
N ILE A 10 -41.49 1.81 -28.38
CA ILE A 10 -41.31 1.03 -27.15
C ILE A 10 -42.51 1.28 -26.25
N LEU A 11 -43.07 0.22 -25.66
CA LEU A 11 -44.17 0.34 -24.70
C LEU A 11 -43.68 0.96 -23.39
N CYS A 12 -44.21 2.11 -23.00
CA CYS A 12 -43.90 2.82 -21.76
C CYS A 12 -45.06 2.70 -20.77
N VAL A 13 -44.74 2.30 -19.54
CA VAL A 13 -45.70 2.01 -18.45
C VAL A 13 -45.46 2.86 -17.21
N CYS A 14 -44.84 4.05 -17.36
CA CYS A 14 -44.71 5.01 -16.26
C CYS A 14 -46.07 5.62 -15.89
N ASP A 15 -46.17 6.26 -14.73
CA ASP A 15 -47.46 6.75 -14.19
C ASP A 15 -48.16 7.76 -15.12
N LEU A 16 -47.38 8.59 -15.84
CA LEU A 16 -47.87 9.50 -16.88
C LEU A 16 -48.48 8.77 -18.09
N CYS A 17 -47.92 7.63 -18.48
CA CYS A 17 -48.47 6.84 -19.59
C CYS A 17 -49.61 5.93 -19.11
N LYS A 18 -49.60 5.50 -17.85
CA LYS A 18 -50.67 4.72 -17.22
C LYS A 18 -51.93 5.54 -16.95
N SER A 19 -51.79 6.85 -16.69
CA SER A 19 -52.93 7.76 -16.61
C SER A 19 -53.64 7.95 -17.95
N GLU A 20 -52.94 7.76 -19.07
CA GLU A 20 -53.53 7.81 -20.42
C GLU A 20 -54.06 6.44 -20.88
N ASN A 21 -53.35 5.35 -20.61
CA ASN A 21 -53.79 3.99 -20.88
C ASN A 21 -53.27 3.04 -19.78
N PRO A 22 -54.14 2.29 -19.08
CA PRO A 22 -53.74 1.40 -17.98
C PRO A 22 -52.66 0.38 -18.37
N ASN A 23 -52.65 -0.05 -19.63
CA ASN A 23 -51.72 -1.04 -20.17
C ASN A 23 -50.41 -0.41 -20.72
N GLY A 24 -50.26 0.91 -20.61
CA GLY A 24 -49.13 1.68 -21.15
C GLY A 24 -49.33 2.15 -22.59
N VAL A 25 -48.41 3.00 -23.05
CA VAL A 25 -48.48 3.67 -24.36
C VAL A 25 -47.21 3.37 -25.17
N LEU A 26 -47.36 3.06 -26.46
CA LEU A 26 -46.23 2.89 -27.39
C LEU A 26 -45.63 4.26 -27.76
N VAL A 27 -44.42 4.53 -27.29
CA VAL A 27 -43.72 5.81 -27.49
C VAL A 27 -42.39 5.62 -28.20
N THR A 28 -41.84 6.66 -28.84
CA THR A 28 -40.52 6.56 -29.47
C THR A 28 -39.41 6.36 -28.43
N ARG A 29 -38.26 5.82 -28.83
CA ARG A 29 -37.10 5.59 -27.95
C ARG A 29 -36.58 6.86 -27.26
N LYS A 30 -36.72 8.02 -27.91
CA LYS A 30 -36.34 9.33 -27.34
C LYS A 30 -37.34 9.75 -26.24
N THR A 31 -38.64 9.61 -26.50
CA THR A 31 -39.70 9.89 -25.54
C THR A 31 -39.64 8.94 -24.34
N PHE A 32 -39.35 7.65 -24.57
CA PHE A 32 -39.17 6.65 -23.51
C PHE A 32 -38.08 7.03 -22.52
N LYS A 33 -36.91 7.50 -23.00
CA LYS A 33 -35.81 7.97 -22.14
C LYS A 33 -36.19 9.20 -21.31
N ILE A 34 -36.96 10.12 -21.88
CA ILE A 34 -37.44 11.32 -21.16
C ILE A 34 -38.39 10.89 -20.03
N HIS A 35 -39.31 9.97 -20.30
CA HIS A 35 -40.25 9.46 -19.31
C HIS A 35 -39.54 8.66 -18.20
N GLN A 36 -38.54 7.85 -18.55
CA GLN A 36 -37.72 7.10 -17.61
C GLN A 36 -36.92 8.02 -16.67
N ASN A 37 -36.39 9.13 -17.18
CA ASN A 37 -35.66 10.10 -16.36
C ASN A 37 -36.59 10.89 -15.44
N LYS A 38 -37.81 11.25 -15.89
CA LYS A 38 -38.82 11.90 -15.04
C LYS A 38 -39.33 10.97 -13.93
N SER A 39 -39.61 9.71 -14.24
CA SER A 39 -40.03 8.71 -13.23
C SER A 39 -38.94 8.45 -12.19
N ARG A 40 -37.66 8.43 -12.59
CA ARG A 40 -36.53 8.37 -11.65
C ARG A 40 -36.42 9.60 -10.76
N ALA A 41 -36.66 10.80 -11.28
CA ALA A 41 -36.63 12.02 -10.47
C ALA A 41 -37.76 12.03 -9.42
N SER A 42 -38.95 11.54 -9.76
CA SER A 42 -40.07 11.39 -8.81
C SER A 42 -39.79 10.32 -7.75
N GLN A 43 -39.20 9.17 -8.10
CA GLN A 43 -38.83 8.13 -7.13
C GLN A 43 -37.69 8.57 -6.18
N VAL A 44 -36.74 9.39 -6.64
CA VAL A 44 -35.70 9.95 -5.77
C VAL A 44 -36.31 10.89 -4.73
N HIS A 45 -37.31 11.70 -5.12
CA HIS A 45 -38.00 12.58 -4.18
C HIS A 45 -38.80 11.79 -3.13
N GLU A 46 -39.46 10.71 -3.53
CA GLU A 46 -40.23 9.83 -2.62
C GLU A 46 -39.32 9.05 -1.65
N ASN A 47 -38.18 8.54 -2.15
CA ASN A 47 -37.20 7.83 -1.33
C ASN A 47 -36.50 8.75 -0.33
N VAL A 48 -36.23 10.01 -0.69
CA VAL A 48 -35.65 11.02 0.23
C VAL A 48 -36.66 11.39 1.33
N VAL A 49 -37.95 11.52 1.00
CA VAL A 49 -39.00 11.79 1.99
C VAL A 49 -39.23 10.58 2.92
N GLN A 50 -39.14 9.35 2.41
CA GLN A 50 -39.22 8.14 3.26
C GLN A 50 -37.99 7.97 4.17
N PHE A 51 -36.79 8.28 3.70
CA PHE A 51 -35.56 8.22 4.51
C PHE A 51 -35.60 9.20 5.69
N VAL A 52 -36.02 10.44 5.44
CA VAL A 52 -36.16 11.48 6.48
C VAL A 52 -37.24 11.14 7.51
N ASN A 53 -38.30 10.43 7.10
CA ASN A 53 -39.35 9.98 8.02
C ASN A 53 -38.94 8.73 8.82
N HIS A 54 -38.08 7.86 8.27
CA HIS A 54 -37.57 6.69 8.98
C HIS A 54 -36.59 7.07 10.10
N ASP A 55 -35.72 8.06 9.87
CA ASP A 55 -34.79 8.58 10.88
C ASP A 55 -35.51 9.29 12.03
N LYS A 56 -36.62 10.00 11.75
CA LYS A 56 -37.47 10.59 12.79
C LYS A 56 -38.17 9.53 13.64
N ALA A 57 -38.64 8.44 13.04
CA ALA A 57 -39.25 7.33 13.77
C ALA A 57 -38.23 6.57 14.64
N MET A 58 -37.01 6.37 14.15
CA MET A 58 -35.93 5.73 14.92
C MET A 58 -35.45 6.59 16.09
N ALA A 59 -35.36 7.92 15.92
CA ALA A 59 -35.01 8.83 17.00
C ALA A 59 -36.08 8.88 18.12
N SER A 60 -37.36 8.66 17.80
CA SER A 60 -38.44 8.59 18.81
C SER A 60 -38.52 7.25 19.53
N ILE A 61 -38.13 6.14 18.89
CA ILE A 61 -38.10 4.81 19.53
C ILE A 61 -36.94 4.68 20.52
N ILE A 62 -35.80 5.32 20.24
CA ILE A 62 -34.60 5.28 21.10
C ILE A 62 -34.78 6.07 22.41
N LEU A 63 -35.75 7.00 22.48
CA LEU A 63 -36.04 7.80 23.68
C LEU A 63 -37.13 7.21 24.58
N ALA A 64 -37.81 6.13 24.17
CA ALA A 64 -39.00 5.63 24.88
C ALA A 64 -38.78 4.34 25.70
N ASP A 65 -37.88 3.43 25.31
CA ASP A 65 -37.74 2.14 26.00
C ASP A 65 -36.42 2.03 26.77
N GLY A 66 -36.52 2.26 28.08
CA GLY A 66 -35.47 1.98 29.04
C GLY A 66 -35.23 0.49 29.26
N LEU A 67 -33.98 0.16 29.57
CA LEU A 67 -33.47 -1.03 30.26
C LEU A 67 -34.30 -2.33 30.11
N ALA A 68 -33.88 -3.19 29.17
CA ALA A 68 -34.24 -4.61 29.16
C ALA A 68 -32.97 -5.49 29.27
N THR A 69 -33.01 -6.38 30.25
CA THR A 69 -32.05 -7.45 30.55
C THR A 69 -31.97 -8.52 29.44
N PRO A 70 -30.86 -9.29 29.37
CA PRO A 70 -30.62 -10.19 28.25
C PRO A 70 -31.55 -11.41 28.27
N VAL A 71 -32.25 -11.64 27.15
CA VAL A 71 -33.00 -12.86 26.87
C VAL A 71 -32.05 -13.92 26.30
N SER A 72 -32.16 -15.14 26.82
CA SER A 72 -31.38 -16.32 26.48
C SER A 72 -31.45 -16.70 24.99
N GLN A 73 -30.30 -17.15 24.47
CA GLN A 73 -30.13 -17.65 23.10
C GLN A 73 -30.98 -18.90 22.81
N PRO A 74 -31.55 -19.05 21.60
CA PRO A 74 -31.87 -20.35 21.04
C PRO A 74 -30.63 -20.95 20.32
N PRO A 75 -30.47 -22.29 20.33
CA PRO A 75 -29.28 -22.94 19.81
C PRO A 75 -29.34 -23.01 18.28
N VAL A 76 -28.29 -22.54 17.60
CA VAL A 76 -28.08 -22.80 16.18
C VAL A 76 -26.83 -23.64 16.00
N THR A 77 -27.09 -24.83 15.46
CA THR A 77 -26.22 -25.93 15.08
C THR A 77 -25.12 -25.51 14.10
N LEU A 78 -23.87 -25.86 14.44
CA LEU A 78 -22.73 -25.83 13.52
C LEU A 78 -22.74 -27.08 12.61
N PRO A 79 -22.38 -26.96 11.32
CA PRO A 79 -22.17 -28.12 10.46
C PRO A 79 -20.85 -28.81 10.83
N ALA A 80 -20.94 -30.11 11.12
CA ALA A 80 -19.81 -30.98 11.39
C ALA A 80 -18.99 -31.23 10.11
N TRP A 81 -17.71 -30.88 10.13
CA TRP A 81 -16.71 -31.48 9.25
C TRP A 81 -15.90 -32.48 10.07
N THR A 82 -16.34 -33.73 10.03
CA THR A 82 -15.64 -34.90 10.56
C THR A 82 -14.58 -35.35 9.55
N VAL A 83 -13.33 -35.45 10.01
CA VAL A 83 -12.25 -36.15 9.30
C VAL A 83 -12.36 -37.65 9.65
N PRO A 84 -12.26 -38.60 8.70
CA PRO A 84 -12.42 -40.01 9.00
C PRO A 84 -11.14 -40.60 9.62
N SER A 85 -11.28 -41.13 10.82
CA SER A 85 -10.42 -42.17 11.37
C SER A 85 -10.95 -43.53 10.92
N THR A 86 -10.18 -44.27 10.13
CA THR A 86 -10.44 -45.70 9.87
C THR A 86 -9.41 -46.53 10.61
N SER A 87 -9.85 -47.10 11.72
CA SER A 87 -9.34 -48.31 12.33
C SER A 87 -9.92 -49.54 11.63
N ALA A 88 -9.10 -50.57 11.43
CA ALA A 88 -9.54 -51.95 11.31
C ALA A 88 -8.40 -52.87 11.78
N ASP A 89 -8.63 -53.46 12.95
CA ASP A 89 -8.00 -54.64 13.56
C ASP A 89 -8.06 -55.88 12.61
N PRO A 90 -7.22 -56.94 12.76
CA PRO A 90 -7.35 -57.84 13.91
C PRO A 90 -6.08 -58.49 14.49
N ALA A 91 -6.25 -58.87 15.74
CA ALA A 91 -5.35 -59.59 16.64
C ALA A 91 -4.97 -61.01 16.18
N SER A 92 -3.77 -61.46 16.58
CA SER A 92 -3.59 -62.59 17.53
C SER A 92 -2.11 -62.79 17.92
N LEU A 93 -1.80 -62.54 19.21
CA LEU A 93 -0.96 -63.29 20.20
C LEU A 93 0.38 -63.98 19.78
N PRO A 94 1.28 -64.33 20.73
CA PRO A 94 1.60 -63.73 22.04
C PRO A 94 3.12 -63.57 22.27
N SER A 95 3.57 -62.75 23.24
CA SER A 95 4.69 -63.15 24.11
C SER A 95 4.93 -62.17 25.25
N SER A 96 5.06 -62.77 26.42
CA SER A 96 5.65 -62.32 27.68
C SER A 96 6.83 -61.33 27.58
N THR A 97 6.84 -60.41 28.54
CA THR A 97 7.96 -59.58 29.00
C THR A 97 9.26 -60.39 29.17
N PRO A 98 10.43 -59.78 28.85
CA PRO A 98 11.32 -59.41 29.95
C PRO A 98 12.06 -58.06 29.78
N THR A 99 12.66 -57.69 30.92
CA THR A 99 13.63 -56.64 31.32
C THR A 99 14.67 -56.15 30.27
N PRO A 100 15.37 -55.02 30.53
CA PRO A 100 16.05 -54.21 29.51
C PRO A 100 17.31 -54.88 29.00
N THR A 101 17.43 -54.98 27.67
CA THR A 101 18.65 -55.45 27.00
C THR A 101 19.20 -54.34 26.12
N GLN A 102 20.34 -53.79 26.56
CA GLN A 102 21.45 -53.20 25.82
C GLN A 102 21.14 -52.49 24.49
N THR A 103 21.31 -51.16 24.54
CA THR A 103 21.56 -50.27 23.41
C THR A 103 22.66 -50.83 22.52
N THR A 104 22.36 -51.04 21.25
CA THR A 104 23.32 -51.40 20.21
C THR A 104 24.34 -50.28 20.07
N GLN A 105 25.57 -50.53 20.54
CA GLN A 105 26.73 -49.68 20.32
C GLN A 105 27.01 -49.57 18.81
N CYS A 106 26.99 -48.36 18.26
CA CYS A 106 27.65 -48.07 17.00
C CYS A 106 29.14 -48.43 17.15
N ARG A 107 29.62 -49.42 16.40
CA ARG A 107 31.06 -49.70 16.31
C ARG A 107 31.75 -48.46 15.76
N ASN A 108 32.69 -47.90 16.53
CA ASN A 108 33.61 -46.89 16.02
C ASN A 108 34.30 -47.42 14.74
N PRO A 109 34.43 -46.60 13.69
CA PRO A 109 35.07 -47.02 12.45
C PRO A 109 36.53 -47.45 12.71
N PRO A 110 37.03 -48.53 12.08
CA PRO A 110 38.42 -48.95 12.22
C PRO A 110 39.40 -47.83 11.83
N PRO A 111 40.60 -47.73 12.47
CA PRO A 111 41.58 -46.63 12.28
C PRO A 111 42.02 -46.38 10.83
N ILE A 112 41.91 -47.40 9.97
CA ILE A 112 42.22 -47.28 8.53
C ILE A 112 41.14 -46.45 7.82
N LEU A 113 39.87 -46.59 8.18
CA LEU A 113 38.77 -45.85 7.54
C LEU A 113 38.83 -44.37 7.91
N THR A 114 39.11 -44.02 9.18
CA THR A 114 39.27 -42.62 9.61
C THR A 114 40.46 -41.93 8.93
N ARG A 115 41.55 -42.65 8.66
CA ARG A 115 42.70 -42.13 7.89
C ARG A 115 42.34 -41.88 6.42
N LEU A 116 41.60 -42.79 5.80
CA LEU A 116 41.11 -42.63 4.43
C LEU A 116 40.14 -41.45 4.31
N GLU A 117 39.26 -41.28 5.30
CA GLU A 117 38.35 -40.13 5.39
C GLU A 117 39.11 -38.80 5.53
N LEU A 118 40.13 -38.74 6.40
CA LEU A 118 40.95 -37.54 6.54
C LEU A 118 41.68 -37.18 5.23
N GLN A 119 42.15 -38.19 4.51
CA GLN A 119 42.81 -38.02 3.22
C GLN A 119 41.84 -37.59 2.12
N ASP A 120 40.61 -38.13 2.11
CA ASP A 120 39.52 -37.69 1.22
C ASP A 120 39.16 -36.21 1.46
N ILE A 121 38.97 -35.80 2.73
CA ILE A 121 38.74 -34.39 3.09
C ILE A 121 39.87 -33.52 2.55
N ARG A 122 41.13 -33.94 2.70
CA ARG A 122 42.30 -33.20 2.18
C ARG A 122 42.25 -33.04 0.66
N TYR A 123 41.90 -34.08 -0.09
CA TYR A 123 41.79 -33.99 -1.55
C TYR A 123 40.65 -33.08 -1.98
N GLN A 124 39.50 -33.15 -1.30
CA GLN A 124 38.38 -32.26 -1.58
C GLN A 124 38.75 -30.79 -1.32
N VAL A 125 39.47 -30.49 -0.22
CA VAL A 125 39.97 -29.14 0.06
C VAL A 125 40.95 -28.66 -1.02
N LEU A 126 41.87 -29.51 -1.48
CA LEU A 126 42.84 -29.17 -2.53
C LEU A 126 42.19 -28.96 -3.90
N GLY A 127 41.10 -29.68 -4.19
CA GLY A 127 40.35 -29.57 -5.45
C GLY A 127 39.35 -28.41 -5.49
N LEU A 128 39.10 -27.73 -4.37
CA LEU A 128 38.16 -26.61 -4.31
C LEU A 128 38.77 -25.36 -4.95
N SER A 129 38.27 -25.02 -6.15
CA SER A 129 38.50 -23.71 -6.77
C SER A 129 37.37 -22.76 -6.39
N ILE A 130 37.73 -21.69 -5.68
CA ILE A 130 36.77 -20.68 -5.23
C ILE A 130 37.06 -19.37 -5.97
N PRO A 131 36.31 -19.06 -7.06
CA PRO A 131 36.45 -17.78 -7.72
C PRO A 131 35.97 -16.65 -6.80
N GLN A 132 36.68 -15.52 -6.82
CA GLN A 132 36.24 -14.33 -6.10
C GLN A 132 34.92 -13.83 -6.71
N PRO A 133 33.84 -13.67 -5.93
CA PRO A 133 32.57 -13.20 -6.46
C PRO A 133 32.66 -11.74 -6.92
N GLY A 134 32.10 -11.44 -8.09
CA GLY A 134 32.00 -10.08 -8.61
C GLY A 134 30.85 -9.29 -7.97
N ASP A 135 29.72 -9.96 -7.73
CA ASP A 135 28.57 -9.43 -7.02
C ASP A 135 27.82 -10.55 -6.26
N LEU A 136 27.10 -10.20 -5.19
CA LEU A 136 26.31 -11.14 -4.39
C LEU A 136 24.97 -10.53 -3.97
N GLU A 137 23.91 -11.33 -3.95
CA GLU A 137 22.57 -10.91 -3.53
C GLU A 137 22.34 -11.27 -2.06
N PHE A 138 22.21 -10.25 -1.21
CA PHE A 138 22.05 -10.43 0.23
C PHE A 138 20.57 -10.49 0.62
N SER A 139 20.23 -11.37 1.56
CA SER A 139 18.88 -11.45 2.12
C SER A 139 18.54 -10.21 2.95
N LEU A 140 19.53 -9.62 3.61
CA LEU A 140 19.41 -8.34 4.31
C LEU A 140 19.98 -7.21 3.44
N HIS A 141 19.13 -6.25 3.05
CA HIS A 141 19.55 -5.18 2.17
C HIS A 141 20.61 -4.28 2.84
N PRO A 142 21.71 -3.88 2.15
CA PRO A 142 22.79 -3.10 2.75
C PRO A 142 22.42 -1.72 3.33
N SER A 143 21.20 -1.23 3.06
CA SER A 143 20.65 0.01 3.65
C SER A 143 20.00 -0.17 5.03
N THR A 144 19.77 -1.40 5.50
CA THR A 144 19.15 -1.64 6.82
C THR A 144 20.01 -1.03 7.94
N THR A 145 19.36 -0.42 8.93
CA THR A 145 19.95 0.26 10.11
C THR A 145 20.64 -0.71 11.07
N TYR A 146 21.73 -1.32 10.59
CA TYR A 146 22.60 -2.20 11.35
C TYR A 146 23.77 -1.39 11.91
N ARG A 147 23.96 -1.38 13.25
CA ARG A 147 25.00 -0.57 13.92
C ARG A 147 26.42 -0.99 13.46
N PRO A 148 27.15 -0.14 12.72
CA PRO A 148 28.47 -0.48 12.15
C PRO A 148 29.52 -0.79 13.22
N GLU A 149 29.41 -0.16 14.41
CA GLU A 149 30.43 -0.27 15.46
C GLU A 149 30.58 -1.70 16.01
N ARG A 150 29.55 -2.56 15.85
CA ARG A 150 29.54 -3.92 16.38
C ARG A 150 30.32 -4.93 15.53
N PHE A 151 30.75 -4.56 14.31
CA PHE A 151 31.37 -5.48 13.33
C PHE A 151 32.68 -4.95 12.71
N ALA A 152 33.34 -4.00 13.36
CA ALA A 152 34.66 -3.50 12.94
C ALA A 152 35.73 -4.62 12.93
N ALA A 153 35.59 -5.65 13.78
CA ALA A 153 36.51 -6.77 13.85
C ALA A 153 36.45 -7.69 12.59
N PRO A 154 37.54 -8.38 12.24
CA PRO A 154 37.52 -9.47 11.27
C PRO A 154 36.49 -10.52 11.69
N TYR A 155 35.59 -10.87 10.77
CA TYR A 155 34.56 -11.88 11.07
C TYR A 155 35.21 -13.26 11.19
N LYS A 156 34.81 -14.03 12.20
CA LYS A 156 35.29 -15.40 12.44
C LYS A 156 34.12 -16.35 12.27
N TYR A 157 34.32 -17.39 11.49
CA TYR A 157 33.32 -18.44 11.29
C TYR A 157 32.83 -19.03 12.62
N ASP A 158 31.53 -18.98 12.86
CA ASP A 158 30.85 -19.39 14.09
C ASP A 158 30.32 -20.83 14.06
N GLY A 159 30.51 -21.52 12.93
CA GLY A 159 29.97 -22.88 12.73
C GLY A 159 28.67 -22.92 11.95
N ILE A 160 28.13 -21.79 11.48
CA ILE A 160 26.88 -21.74 10.74
C ILE A 160 27.14 -21.29 9.30
N ALA A 161 26.81 -22.14 8.32
CA ALA A 161 26.88 -21.75 6.92
C ALA A 161 25.80 -20.72 6.57
N ASN A 162 26.16 -19.75 5.73
CA ASN A 162 25.26 -18.68 5.28
C ASN A 162 24.58 -17.92 6.44
N ALA A 163 25.35 -17.54 7.45
CA ALA A 163 24.86 -16.89 8.66
C ALA A 163 24.53 -15.39 8.47
N ALA A 164 23.56 -14.92 9.26
CA ALA A 164 23.25 -13.49 9.40
C ALA A 164 24.43 -12.74 10.05
N PRO A 165 24.63 -11.44 9.74
CA PRO A 165 23.81 -10.57 8.90
C PRO A 165 24.07 -10.71 7.40
N PHE A 166 25.19 -11.30 6.99
CA PHE A 166 25.64 -11.36 5.59
C PHE A 166 25.07 -12.54 4.79
N HIS A 167 24.02 -13.19 5.29
CA HIS A 167 23.39 -14.30 4.60
C HIS A 167 22.86 -13.89 3.22
N LEU A 168 23.10 -14.76 2.26
CA LEU A 168 22.75 -14.61 0.86
C LEU A 168 21.41 -15.30 0.60
N ILE A 169 20.64 -14.77 -0.35
CA ILE A 169 19.44 -15.45 -0.84
C ILE A 169 19.83 -16.67 -1.66
N LEU A 170 18.98 -17.70 -1.64
CA LEU A 170 19.12 -18.86 -2.50
C LEU A 170 18.69 -18.47 -3.92
N SER A 171 19.62 -17.92 -4.71
CA SER A 171 19.39 -17.52 -6.10
C SER A 171 20.44 -18.11 -7.05
N PRO A 172 20.15 -18.20 -8.37
CA PRO A 172 21.14 -18.63 -9.35
C PRO A 172 22.41 -17.80 -9.34
N ALA A 173 22.33 -16.51 -9.00
CA ALA A 173 23.48 -15.61 -8.92
C ALA A 173 24.43 -15.97 -7.76
N ASN A 174 23.89 -16.46 -6.65
CA ASN A 174 24.66 -16.87 -5.47
C ASN A 174 25.03 -18.36 -5.46
N ALA A 175 24.43 -19.18 -6.34
CA ALA A 175 24.46 -20.64 -6.26
C ALA A 175 25.87 -21.23 -6.16
N GLN A 176 26.80 -20.78 -7.02
CA GLN A 176 28.18 -21.28 -7.01
C GLN A 176 28.92 -20.92 -5.71
N PHE A 177 28.67 -19.72 -5.19
CA PHE A 177 29.30 -19.24 -3.95
C PHE A 177 28.77 -20.02 -2.74
N LEU A 178 27.45 -20.18 -2.65
CA LEU A 178 26.77 -20.92 -1.59
C LEU A 178 27.14 -22.41 -1.60
N ASP A 179 27.25 -23.03 -2.77
CA ASP A 179 27.68 -24.43 -2.90
C ASP A 179 29.10 -24.64 -2.32
N CYS A 180 30.03 -23.71 -2.60
CA CYS A 180 31.37 -23.76 -2.02
C CYS A 180 31.35 -23.59 -0.49
N GLU A 181 30.56 -22.63 0.02
CA GLU A 181 30.41 -22.39 1.45
C GLU A 181 29.81 -23.60 2.18
N PHE A 182 28.73 -24.18 1.64
CA PHE A 182 28.09 -25.36 2.22
C PHE A 182 29.00 -26.59 2.17
N LYS A 183 29.74 -26.80 1.08
CA LYS A 183 30.72 -27.88 0.98
C LYS A 183 31.82 -27.74 2.03
N LEU A 184 32.40 -26.55 2.18
CA LEU A 184 33.42 -26.30 3.21
C LEU A 184 32.88 -26.47 4.63
N HIS A 185 31.64 -26.03 4.89
CA HIS A 185 31.02 -26.26 6.19
C HIS A 185 30.79 -27.75 6.47
N ALA A 186 30.31 -28.50 5.48
CA ALA A 186 30.14 -29.95 5.61
C ALA A 186 31.48 -30.65 5.87
N LEU A 187 32.56 -30.24 5.20
CA LEU A 187 33.91 -30.75 5.48
C LEU A 187 34.38 -30.40 6.89
N ALA A 188 34.09 -29.19 7.39
CA ALA A 188 34.40 -28.81 8.77
C ALA A 188 33.65 -29.68 9.80
N ASN A 189 32.38 -30.01 9.54
CA ASN A 189 31.60 -30.89 10.42
C ASN A 189 32.14 -32.32 10.39
N LYS A 190 32.43 -32.88 9.21
CA LYS A 190 33.07 -34.20 9.08
C LYS A 190 34.41 -34.27 9.79
N LEU A 191 35.21 -33.20 9.73
CA LEU A 191 36.52 -33.15 10.39
C LEU A 191 36.43 -33.00 11.92
N PHE A 192 35.32 -32.44 12.41
CA PHE A 192 34.99 -32.44 13.84
C PHE A 192 34.63 -33.85 14.34
N GLU A 193 33.92 -34.63 13.52
CA GLU A 193 33.54 -36.02 13.82
C GLU A 193 34.69 -37.03 13.62
N CYS A 194 35.65 -36.71 12.76
CA CYS A 194 36.79 -37.56 12.41
C CYS A 194 37.85 -37.58 13.53
N VAL A 195 37.59 -38.34 14.60
CA VAL A 195 38.47 -38.51 15.76
C VAL A 195 39.14 -39.89 15.73
N ASP A 196 40.46 -39.94 15.93
CA ASP A 196 41.20 -41.19 16.07
C ASP A 196 41.16 -41.68 17.52
N ASN A 197 40.81 -42.94 17.73
CA ASN A 197 40.70 -43.57 19.05
C ASN A 197 42.05 -44.04 19.60
N GLU A 198 43.10 -44.10 18.77
CA GLU A 198 44.43 -44.59 19.17
C GLU A 198 45.41 -43.49 19.62
N ALA A 199 44.95 -42.23 19.73
CA ALA A 199 45.76 -41.08 20.14
C ALA A 199 47.06 -40.89 19.33
N ASP A 200 47.04 -41.19 18.02
CA ASP A 200 48.19 -40.97 17.13
C ASP A 200 48.47 -39.47 16.96
N PHE A 201 49.62 -39.03 17.46
CA PHE A 201 50.07 -37.64 17.38
C PHE A 201 50.15 -37.10 15.95
N ASN A 202 50.56 -37.94 14.99
CA ASN A 202 50.69 -37.52 13.59
C ASN A 202 49.33 -37.33 12.92
N PHE A 203 48.36 -38.18 13.25
CA PHE A 203 46.98 -38.04 12.76
C PHE A 203 46.37 -36.74 13.26
N GLU A 204 46.49 -36.47 14.56
CA GLU A 204 45.93 -35.26 15.16
C GLU A 204 46.58 -33.99 14.60
N LEU A 205 47.90 -34.01 14.37
CA LEU A 205 48.60 -32.90 13.73
C LEU A 205 48.12 -32.66 12.29
N GLN A 206 47.89 -33.72 11.50
CA GLN A 206 47.34 -33.61 10.16
C GLN A 206 45.90 -33.08 10.17
N ARG A 207 45.07 -33.58 11.08
CA ARG A 207 43.69 -33.13 11.27
C ARG A 207 43.63 -31.64 11.61
N GLN A 208 44.44 -31.19 12.56
CA GLN A 208 44.53 -29.77 12.93
C GLN A 208 45.06 -28.89 11.79
N SER A 209 45.97 -29.41 10.96
CA SER A 209 46.44 -28.70 9.77
C SER A 209 45.30 -28.51 8.75
N ILE A 210 44.49 -29.54 8.51
CA ILE A 210 43.36 -29.47 7.57
C ILE A 210 42.24 -28.59 8.13
N ASP A 211 41.91 -28.69 9.43
CA ASP A 211 40.96 -27.78 10.12
C ASP A 211 41.36 -26.32 9.91
N ARG A 212 42.65 -26.01 10.09
CA ARG A 212 43.16 -24.66 9.92
C ARG A 212 42.96 -24.14 8.50
N GLU A 213 43.20 -24.97 7.48
CA GLU A 213 42.99 -24.58 6.08
C GLU A 213 41.50 -24.44 5.75
N VAL A 214 40.63 -25.35 6.19
CA VAL A 214 39.17 -25.24 5.99
C VAL A 214 38.62 -23.97 6.64
N ARG A 215 39.00 -23.69 7.89
CA ARG A 215 38.60 -22.45 8.59
C ARG A 215 39.12 -21.20 7.91
N LYS A 216 40.34 -21.23 7.38
CA LYS A 216 40.93 -20.12 6.62
C LYS A 216 40.14 -19.84 5.34
N LEU A 217 39.70 -20.88 4.63
CA LEU A 217 38.84 -20.73 3.45
C LEU A 217 37.46 -20.21 3.79
N LEU A 218 36.82 -20.73 4.86
CA LEU A 218 35.53 -20.23 5.34
C LEU A 218 35.62 -18.76 5.75
N ASN A 219 36.62 -18.38 6.56
CA ASN A 219 36.83 -16.99 6.94
C ASN A 219 37.05 -16.08 5.72
N ARG A 220 37.73 -16.57 4.67
CA ARG A 220 37.92 -15.84 3.41
C ARG A 220 36.61 -15.61 2.67
N LEU A 221 35.76 -16.63 2.55
CA LEU A 221 34.42 -16.51 1.97
C LEU A 221 33.58 -15.46 2.72
N PHE A 222 33.57 -15.54 4.05
CA PHE A 222 32.85 -14.57 4.87
C PHE A 222 33.39 -13.15 4.73
N GLN A 223 34.71 -12.98 4.65
CA GLN A 223 35.31 -11.69 4.42
C GLN A 223 34.88 -11.11 3.07
N TRP A 224 34.81 -11.91 2.01
CA TRP A 224 34.29 -11.46 0.72
C TRP A 224 32.81 -11.04 0.76
N LYS A 225 31.96 -11.78 1.49
CA LYS A 225 30.57 -11.35 1.73
C LYS A 225 30.53 -9.99 2.42
N LYS A 226 31.32 -9.81 3.48
CA LYS A 226 31.44 -8.55 4.23
C LYS A 226 31.88 -7.41 3.31
N ASP A 227 32.95 -7.60 2.55
CA ASP A 227 33.52 -6.57 1.66
C ASP A 227 32.54 -6.15 0.55
N LEU A 228 31.87 -7.12 -0.09
CA LEU A 228 30.87 -6.83 -1.12
C LEU A 228 29.63 -6.13 -0.55
N TRP A 229 29.20 -6.52 0.65
CA TRP A 229 28.10 -5.87 1.35
C TRP A 229 28.43 -4.40 1.66
N TRP A 230 29.62 -4.11 2.20
CA TRP A 230 30.09 -2.75 2.44
C TRP A 230 30.30 -1.96 1.16
N LYS A 231 30.79 -2.60 0.08
CA LYS A 231 30.93 -1.96 -1.24
C LYS A 231 29.57 -1.56 -1.82
N LYS A 232 28.54 -2.39 -1.67
CA LYS A 232 27.16 -2.03 -2.05
C LYS A 232 26.63 -0.88 -1.22
N ARG A 233 26.86 -0.89 0.09
CA ARG A 233 26.49 0.20 0.98
C ARG A 233 27.19 1.51 0.64
N ALA A 234 28.50 1.51 0.44
CA ALA A 234 29.27 2.68 0.04
C ALA A 234 28.84 3.24 -1.33
N LYS A 235 28.43 2.37 -2.27
CA LYS A 235 27.84 2.80 -3.55
C LYS A 235 26.46 3.45 -3.37
N LEU A 236 25.63 2.93 -2.46
CA LEU A 236 24.35 3.54 -2.10
C LEU A 236 24.57 4.91 -1.43
N GLU A 237 25.52 4.99 -0.50
CA GLU A 237 25.93 6.23 0.18
C GLU A 237 26.51 7.26 -0.81
N ASN A 238 27.29 6.83 -1.81
CA ASN A 238 27.83 7.72 -2.86
C ASN A 238 26.76 8.17 -3.88
N TYR A 239 25.79 7.31 -4.21
CA TYR A 239 24.65 7.68 -5.06
C TYR A 239 23.73 8.68 -4.34
N GLN A 240 23.61 8.55 -3.02
CA GLN A 240 22.93 9.52 -2.15
C GLN A 240 23.75 10.81 -1.96
N SER A 241 25.09 10.75 -2.05
CA SER A 241 25.98 11.92 -1.90
C SER A 241 26.03 12.86 -3.10
N THR A 242 25.50 12.47 -4.27
CA THR A 242 25.35 13.35 -5.45
C THR A 242 23.99 14.06 -5.50
N GLN A 243 23.11 13.79 -4.53
CA GLN A 243 21.91 14.58 -4.22
C GLN A 243 22.06 15.19 -2.81
N ASP A 244 22.85 16.26 -2.73
CA ASP A 244 22.92 17.29 -1.67
C ASP A 244 22.65 16.92 -0.18
N VAL A 245 23.74 17.04 0.59
CA VAL A 245 23.88 17.74 1.89
C VAL A 245 22.74 17.60 2.92
N GLY A 246 22.96 16.73 3.92
CA GLY A 246 22.30 16.81 5.22
C GLY A 246 22.41 15.53 6.03
N ALA A 247 23.07 15.57 7.19
CA ALA A 247 23.05 14.51 8.20
C ALA A 247 21.65 13.88 8.32
N LEU A 248 21.54 12.53 8.35
CA LEU A 248 20.30 11.73 8.52
C LEU A 248 19.20 12.53 9.23
N SER A 249 18.47 13.32 8.46
CA SER A 249 17.46 14.22 9.01
C SER A 249 16.18 13.42 8.97
N ILE A 250 15.68 13.07 10.16
CA ILE A 250 14.38 12.41 10.30
C ILE A 250 13.38 13.22 9.46
N PRO A 251 12.69 12.58 8.50
CA PRO A 251 11.68 13.19 7.66
C PRO A 251 10.80 14.15 8.44
N HIS A 252 10.74 15.41 7.99
CA HIS A 252 9.96 16.45 8.64
C HIS A 252 8.73 16.78 7.80
N ILE A 253 7.55 16.59 8.38
CA ILE A 253 6.26 16.83 7.73
C ILE A 253 5.63 18.08 8.35
N GLU A 254 5.33 19.07 7.50
CA GLU A 254 4.67 20.31 7.90
C GLU A 254 3.18 20.08 8.11
N THR A 255 2.74 20.12 9.37
CA THR A 255 1.35 19.92 9.80
C THR A 255 0.67 21.19 10.28
N THR A 256 1.37 22.33 10.38
CA THR A 256 0.75 23.60 10.80
C THR A 256 -0.44 23.96 9.90
N ARG A 257 -0.35 23.64 8.60
CA ARG A 257 -1.43 23.82 7.62
C ARG A 257 -2.76 23.18 8.03
N TYR A 258 -2.74 22.02 8.70
CA TYR A 258 -3.96 21.35 9.16
C TYR A 258 -4.61 22.01 10.38
N LEU A 259 -3.91 22.94 11.03
CA LEU A 259 -4.36 23.68 12.22
C LEU A 259 -4.72 25.14 11.90
N GLN A 260 -4.46 25.60 10.66
CA GLN A 260 -4.55 27.00 10.25
C GLN A 260 -5.95 27.53 9.97
N LEU A 261 -7.00 26.68 9.97
CA LEU A 261 -8.37 27.11 9.72
C LEU A 261 -8.81 28.26 10.65
N TYR A 262 -8.26 28.29 11.87
CA TYR A 262 -8.54 29.29 12.89
C TYR A 262 -7.70 30.57 12.78
N SER A 263 -6.81 30.66 11.78
CA SER A 263 -5.86 31.77 11.61
C SER A 263 -6.01 32.49 10.27
N TYR A 264 -7.12 32.29 9.55
CA TYR A 264 -7.38 32.99 8.30
C TYR A 264 -7.87 34.42 8.57
N GLY A 265 -7.18 35.40 7.99
CA GLY A 265 -7.53 36.82 8.11
C GLY A 265 -7.07 37.47 9.42
N ASP A 266 -7.62 38.65 9.73
CA ASP A 266 -7.33 39.36 10.97
C ASP A 266 -8.02 38.64 12.15
N PRO A 267 -7.30 38.34 13.26
CA PRO A 267 -7.89 37.72 14.45
C PRO A 267 -9.13 38.43 15.00
N GLU A 268 -9.22 39.76 14.81
CA GLU A 268 -10.39 40.54 15.21
C GLU A 268 -11.68 40.11 14.47
N TYR A 269 -11.56 39.69 13.22
CA TYR A 269 -12.68 39.33 12.34
C TYR A 269 -12.77 37.82 12.04
N ALA A 270 -11.91 36.99 12.64
CA ALA A 270 -11.80 35.56 12.36
C ALA A 270 -13.13 34.81 12.48
N SER A 271 -13.95 35.09 13.50
CA SER A 271 -15.26 34.42 13.68
C SER A 271 -16.22 34.71 12.52
N LEU A 272 -16.21 35.93 11.99
CA LEU A 272 -17.07 36.34 10.90
C LEU A 272 -16.57 35.78 9.56
N ALA A 273 -15.26 35.84 9.31
CA ALA A 273 -14.63 35.23 8.15
C ALA A 273 -14.86 33.71 8.12
N LEU A 274 -14.70 33.04 9.27
CA LEU A 274 -14.92 31.60 9.40
C LEU A 274 -16.38 31.21 9.14
N ALA A 275 -17.34 32.00 9.61
CA ALA A 275 -18.75 31.76 9.31
C ALA A 275 -19.04 31.82 7.80
N GLY A 276 -18.45 32.80 7.10
CA GLY A 276 -18.54 32.90 5.64
C GLY A 276 -17.89 31.71 4.93
N ILE A 277 -16.68 31.32 5.35
CA ILE A 277 -15.95 30.15 4.84
C ILE A 277 -16.78 28.87 5.02
N ILE A 278 -17.31 28.62 6.23
CA ILE A 278 -18.13 27.43 6.53
C ILE A 278 -19.38 27.41 5.66
N LEU A 279 -20.06 28.55 5.50
CA LEU A 279 -21.24 28.63 4.62
C LEU A 279 -20.89 28.19 3.19
N ILE A 280 -19.80 28.71 2.63
CA ILE A 280 -19.36 28.38 1.27
C ILE A 280 -19.00 26.90 1.16
N LEU A 281 -18.29 26.35 2.15
CA LEU A 281 -17.92 24.93 2.19
C LEU A 281 -19.15 24.03 2.27
N VAL A 282 -20.14 24.37 3.10
CA VAL A 282 -21.39 23.60 3.20
C VAL A 282 -22.16 23.65 1.88
N VAL A 283 -22.30 24.84 1.29
CA VAL A 283 -22.97 25.00 -0.01
C VAL A 283 -22.24 24.19 -1.10
N HIS A 284 -20.92 24.26 -1.16
CA HIS A 284 -20.15 23.60 -2.20
C HIS A 284 -20.07 22.08 -2.01
N LEU A 285 -19.69 21.62 -0.81
CA LEU A 285 -19.33 20.23 -0.54
C LEU A 285 -20.51 19.36 -0.10
N VAL A 286 -21.46 19.93 0.64
CA VAL A 286 -22.61 19.17 1.16
C VAL A 286 -23.80 19.26 0.20
N PHE A 287 -24.06 20.46 -0.33
CA PHE A 287 -25.18 20.70 -1.24
C PHE A 287 -24.80 20.62 -2.73
N ASN A 288 -23.56 20.30 -3.07
CA ASN A 288 -23.05 20.25 -4.45
C ASN A 288 -23.32 21.55 -5.24
N GLY A 289 -23.26 22.69 -4.55
CA GLY A 289 -23.40 24.00 -5.16
C GLY A 289 -22.29 24.26 -6.18
N SER A 290 -22.67 24.84 -7.34
CA SER A 290 -21.70 25.20 -8.37
C SER A 290 -20.66 26.20 -7.85
N GLN A 291 -19.45 26.17 -8.41
CA GLN A 291 -18.43 27.17 -8.07
C GLN A 291 -18.94 28.59 -8.33
N THR A 292 -19.69 28.81 -9.41
CA THR A 292 -20.32 30.09 -9.73
C THR A 292 -21.26 30.58 -8.63
N LEU A 293 -22.07 29.69 -8.03
CA LEU A 293 -22.93 30.06 -6.91
C LEU A 293 -22.11 30.51 -5.69
N CYS A 294 -21.04 29.78 -5.38
CA CYS A 294 -20.15 30.13 -4.28
C CYS A 294 -19.41 31.45 -4.51
N GLU A 295 -19.02 31.75 -5.76
CA GLU A 295 -18.43 33.05 -6.13
C GLU A 295 -19.43 34.19 -5.97
N VAL A 296 -20.72 33.98 -6.26
CA VAL A 296 -21.77 34.97 -6.00
C VAL A 296 -21.94 35.22 -4.50
N ILE A 297 -21.93 34.17 -3.68
CA ILE A 297 -22.02 34.29 -2.22
C ILE A 297 -20.80 35.06 -1.68
N LEU A 298 -19.59 34.76 -2.18
CA LEU A 298 -18.37 35.48 -1.82
C LEU A 298 -18.43 36.95 -2.23
N GLY A 299 -18.84 37.24 -3.46
CA GLY A 299 -19.03 38.60 -3.95
C GLY A 299 -20.00 39.38 -3.07
N PHE A 300 -21.13 38.77 -2.71
CA PHE A 300 -22.10 39.38 -1.79
C PHE A 300 -21.49 39.68 -0.42
N LEU A 301 -20.67 38.78 0.14
CA LEU A 301 -19.98 39.04 1.42
C LEU A 301 -19.02 40.24 1.31
N HIS A 302 -18.26 40.35 0.22
CA HIS A 302 -17.39 41.51 -0.04
C HIS A 302 -18.20 42.81 -0.21
N ASP A 303 -19.32 42.77 -0.93
CA ASP A 303 -20.22 43.92 -1.10
C ASP A 303 -20.80 44.40 0.24
N GLN A 304 -21.15 43.47 1.14
CA GLN A 304 -21.61 43.83 2.50
C GLN A 304 -20.51 44.55 3.30
N VAL A 305 -19.25 44.13 3.17
CA VAL A 305 -18.12 44.83 3.82
C VAL A 305 -17.94 46.23 3.25
N GLU A 306 -18.12 46.40 1.94
CA GLU A 306 -18.05 47.71 1.29
C GLU A 306 -19.17 48.64 1.77
N LEU A 307 -20.40 48.12 1.86
CA LEU A 307 -21.56 48.86 2.35
C LEU A 307 -21.40 49.34 3.80
N LEU A 308 -20.73 48.55 4.64
CA LEU A 308 -20.43 48.89 6.03
C LEU A 308 -19.23 49.85 6.17
N GLY A 309 -18.51 50.13 5.09
CA GLY A 309 -17.32 50.98 5.06
C GLY A 309 -17.47 52.34 5.76
N PRO A 310 -18.54 53.12 5.51
CA PRO A 310 -18.76 54.41 6.18
C PRO A 310 -18.90 54.32 7.70
N LEU A 311 -19.35 53.18 8.23
CA LEU A 311 -19.52 52.96 9.67
C LEU A 311 -18.23 52.48 10.34
N LEU A 312 -17.40 51.71 9.62
CA LEU A 312 -16.18 51.07 10.13
C LEU A 312 -14.94 51.96 9.99
N GLY A 313 -14.95 52.89 9.04
CA GLY A 313 -13.80 53.67 8.63
C GLY A 313 -12.85 52.89 7.71
N PRO A 314 -12.00 53.59 6.93
CA PRO A 314 -11.26 52.99 5.81
C PRO A 314 -10.22 51.94 6.24
N GLY A 315 -9.63 52.08 7.43
CA GLY A 315 -8.67 51.12 7.97
C GLY A 315 -9.30 49.76 8.28
N ARG A 316 -10.37 49.76 9.09
CA ARG A 316 -11.07 48.53 9.49
C ARG A 316 -11.81 47.88 8.34
N GLN A 317 -12.39 48.67 7.43
CA GLN A 317 -13.00 48.17 6.21
C GLN A 317 -11.99 47.36 5.37
N ARG A 318 -10.76 47.87 5.22
CA ARG A 318 -9.71 47.17 4.49
C ARG A 318 -9.29 45.88 5.19
N GLN A 319 -9.12 45.92 6.51
CA GLN A 319 -8.76 44.73 7.29
C GLN A 319 -9.85 43.65 7.18
N LEU A 320 -11.12 44.03 7.34
CA LEU A 320 -12.26 43.12 7.24
C LEU A 320 -12.39 42.52 5.84
N SER A 321 -12.26 43.33 4.78
CA SER A 321 -12.31 42.86 3.39
C SER A 321 -11.19 41.86 3.10
N GLN A 322 -9.97 42.12 3.58
CA GLN A 322 -8.83 41.20 3.47
C GLN A 322 -9.00 39.90 4.27
N SER A 323 -9.93 39.87 5.22
CA SER A 323 -10.19 38.71 6.05
C SER A 323 -11.13 37.70 5.37
N PHE A 324 -11.81 38.09 4.28
CA PHE A 324 -12.61 37.18 3.47
C PHE A 324 -11.83 36.65 2.25
N PRO A 325 -11.97 35.36 1.91
CA PRO A 325 -11.36 34.78 0.70
C PRO A 325 -11.79 35.48 -0.58
N ALA A 326 -10.87 35.56 -1.55
CA ALA A 326 -11.12 36.21 -2.84
C ALA A 326 -11.82 35.30 -3.87
N SER A 327 -11.81 33.99 -3.65
CA SER A 327 -12.41 33.01 -4.56
C SER A 327 -12.76 31.72 -3.83
N ILE A 328 -13.61 30.87 -4.43
CA ILE A 328 -13.87 29.52 -3.91
C ILE A 328 -12.58 28.69 -3.84
N LYS A 329 -11.66 28.90 -4.79
CA LYS A 329 -10.37 28.21 -4.79
C LYS A 329 -9.59 28.55 -3.50
N THR A 330 -9.55 29.81 -3.12
CA THR A 330 -8.91 30.24 -1.85
C THR A 330 -9.58 29.60 -0.64
N VAL A 331 -10.91 29.48 -0.64
CA VAL A 331 -11.66 28.76 0.41
C VAL A 331 -11.22 27.30 0.49
N LEU A 332 -11.21 26.58 -0.64
CA LEU A 332 -10.83 25.17 -0.71
C LEU A 332 -9.36 24.93 -0.34
N ASP A 333 -8.47 25.78 -0.83
CA ASP A 333 -7.03 25.72 -0.52
C ASP A 333 -6.79 25.98 0.99
N SER A 334 -7.59 26.85 1.63
CA SER A 334 -7.47 27.18 3.05
C SER A 334 -7.85 26.04 3.99
N VAL A 335 -8.72 25.13 3.53
CA VAL A 335 -9.22 23.99 4.32
C VAL A 335 -8.49 22.69 4.03
N ASP A 336 -7.67 22.68 2.98
CA ASP A 336 -6.77 21.59 2.61
C ASP A 336 -7.45 20.21 2.61
N LEU A 337 -8.61 20.15 1.97
CA LEU A 337 -9.42 18.92 1.95
C LEU A 337 -8.85 17.87 1.00
N ASP A 338 -8.17 18.31 -0.05
CA ASP A 338 -7.62 17.43 -1.08
C ASP A 338 -6.43 16.61 -0.54
N PRO A 339 -6.40 15.29 -0.79
CA PRO A 339 -5.27 14.48 -0.35
C PRO A 339 -4.02 14.76 -1.18
N CYS A 340 -2.86 14.72 -0.53
CA CYS A 340 -1.58 14.58 -1.21
C CYS A 340 -1.51 13.19 -1.86
N VAL A 341 -1.27 13.14 -3.17
CA VAL A 341 -1.27 11.88 -3.92
C VAL A 341 -0.13 11.75 -4.92
N GLY A 342 0.45 10.55 -4.99
CA GLY A 342 1.29 10.08 -6.08
C GLY A 342 0.45 9.51 -7.21
N ARG A 343 0.81 9.82 -8.46
CA ARG A 343 0.11 9.33 -9.65
C ARG A 343 0.99 8.38 -10.45
N TYR A 344 0.38 7.30 -10.93
CA TYR A 344 1.08 6.24 -11.64
C TYR A 344 0.32 5.85 -12.90
N VAL A 345 1.06 5.63 -13.98
CA VAL A 345 0.57 4.87 -15.12
C VAL A 345 0.61 3.39 -14.74
N GLN A 346 -0.54 2.73 -14.83
CA GLN A 346 -0.65 1.31 -14.55
C GLN A 346 -0.67 0.53 -15.85
N CYS A 347 0.06 -0.58 -15.90
CA CYS A 347 -0.07 -1.55 -16.98
C CYS A 347 -1.43 -2.26 -16.94
N PRO A 348 -2.24 -2.23 -18.02
CA PRO A 348 -3.56 -2.86 -18.02
C PRO A 348 -3.52 -4.39 -17.96
N ARG A 349 -2.33 -5.00 -18.14
CA ARG A 349 -2.16 -6.47 -18.14
C ARG A 349 -1.55 -7.00 -16.84
N CYS A 350 -0.36 -6.52 -16.47
CA CYS A 350 0.36 -7.01 -15.28
C CYS A 350 0.30 -6.07 -14.08
N TYR A 351 -0.31 -4.89 -14.22
CA TYR A 351 -0.51 -3.92 -13.14
C TYR A 351 0.77 -3.25 -12.62
N ALA A 352 1.89 -3.44 -13.30
CA ALA A 352 3.12 -2.70 -13.02
C ALA A 352 2.87 -1.18 -13.07
N LEU A 353 3.44 -0.47 -12.10
CA LEU A 353 3.25 0.95 -11.90
C LEU A 353 4.47 1.74 -12.37
N TYR A 354 4.21 2.84 -13.06
CA TYR A 354 5.22 3.78 -13.54
C TYR A 354 4.87 5.17 -13.04
N PRO A 355 5.73 5.85 -12.25
CA PRO A 355 5.45 7.19 -11.75
C PRO A 355 5.18 8.17 -12.90
N THR A 356 4.13 8.99 -12.79
CA THR A 356 3.87 10.03 -13.79
C THR A 356 4.83 11.22 -13.68
N SER A 357 5.59 11.29 -12.59
CA SER A 357 6.63 12.31 -12.37
C SER A 357 7.90 12.07 -13.20
N SER A 358 8.08 10.87 -13.73
CA SER A 358 9.22 10.46 -14.55
C SER A 358 8.76 10.07 -15.96
N ASP A 359 9.71 10.00 -16.90
CA ASP A 359 9.45 9.40 -18.20
C ASP A 359 9.05 7.92 -18.03
N TRP A 360 8.06 7.47 -18.80
CA TRP A 360 7.54 6.11 -18.77
C TRP A 360 7.37 5.57 -20.20
N PRO A 361 7.56 4.27 -20.42
CA PRO A 361 7.64 3.70 -21.77
C PRO A 361 6.26 3.56 -22.43
N ASP A 362 6.20 3.52 -23.76
CA ASP A 362 4.95 3.22 -24.48
C ASP A 362 4.44 1.78 -24.26
N LEU A 363 5.37 0.86 -24.04
CA LEU A 363 5.12 -0.56 -23.78
C LEU A 363 5.64 -0.93 -22.40
N CYS A 364 4.89 -1.76 -21.68
CA CYS A 364 5.25 -2.20 -20.35
C CYS A 364 6.55 -3.03 -20.37
N THR A 365 7.55 -2.54 -19.66
CA THR A 365 8.88 -3.17 -19.51
C THR A 365 8.96 -4.14 -18.35
N HIS A 366 7.90 -4.29 -17.55
CA HIS A 366 7.91 -5.13 -16.36
C HIS A 366 8.11 -6.60 -16.70
N LYS A 367 8.94 -7.28 -15.91
CA LYS A 367 9.21 -8.71 -15.97
C LYS A 367 8.85 -9.33 -14.62
N GLU A 368 8.03 -10.37 -14.64
CA GLU A 368 7.63 -11.09 -13.42
C GLU A 368 8.82 -11.77 -12.73
N ALA A 369 9.81 -12.21 -13.50
CA ALA A 369 11.07 -12.74 -13.00
C ALA A 369 12.22 -12.21 -13.88
N PRO A 370 13.46 -12.11 -13.38
CA PRO A 370 14.58 -11.57 -14.15
C PRO A 370 14.79 -12.25 -15.53
N GLY A 371 14.54 -13.56 -15.60
CA GLY A 371 14.64 -14.35 -16.82
C GLY A 371 13.41 -14.34 -17.73
N SER A 372 12.28 -13.75 -17.32
CA SER A 372 11.06 -13.77 -18.14
C SER A 372 11.03 -12.66 -19.19
N THR A 373 10.24 -12.87 -20.24
CA THR A 373 10.01 -11.85 -21.26
C THR A 373 9.23 -10.66 -20.67
N PRO A 374 9.55 -9.42 -21.08
CA PRO A 374 8.82 -8.25 -20.61
C PRO A 374 7.35 -8.31 -21.01
N CYS A 375 6.51 -7.64 -20.25
CA CYS A 375 5.08 -7.66 -20.44
C CYS A 375 4.66 -7.16 -21.85
N ASN A 376 5.30 -6.10 -22.35
CA ASN A 376 5.04 -5.49 -23.65
C ASN A 376 3.59 -5.04 -23.90
N ALA A 377 2.75 -4.99 -22.87
CA ALA A 377 1.40 -4.43 -22.98
C ALA A 377 1.49 -2.92 -23.24
N LYS A 378 0.67 -2.42 -24.16
CA LYS A 378 0.61 -0.99 -24.46
C LYS A 378 0.15 -0.20 -23.23
N LEU A 379 0.83 0.89 -22.91
CA LEU A 379 0.49 1.79 -21.80
C LEU A 379 -0.29 3.02 -22.27
N THR A 380 -0.18 3.38 -23.55
CA THR A 380 -0.83 4.55 -24.15
C THR A 380 -2.03 4.22 -25.03
N ARG A 381 -3.01 5.14 -25.06
CA ARG A 381 -4.08 5.20 -26.06
C ARG A 381 -4.13 6.59 -26.70
N ILE A 382 -4.67 6.64 -27.90
CA ILE A 382 -4.99 7.90 -28.59
C ILE A 382 -6.35 8.40 -28.05
N PRO A 383 -6.47 9.66 -27.62
CA PRO A 383 -7.75 10.22 -27.20
C PRO A 383 -8.80 10.10 -28.32
N ARG A 384 -10.03 9.71 -27.96
CA ARG A 384 -11.12 9.51 -28.94
C ARG A 384 -11.45 10.77 -29.75
N ASP A 385 -11.17 11.95 -29.20
CA ASP A 385 -11.43 13.23 -29.86
C ASP A 385 -10.49 13.49 -31.05
N VAL A 386 -9.30 12.88 -31.07
CA VAL A 386 -8.35 12.95 -32.19
C VAL A 386 -8.69 11.93 -33.27
N ALA A 387 -9.25 10.77 -32.90
CA ALA A 387 -9.62 9.72 -33.84
C ALA A 387 -10.73 10.17 -34.81
N LYS A 388 -11.70 10.98 -34.34
CA LYS A 388 -12.77 11.53 -35.20
C LYS A 388 -12.28 12.51 -36.27
N TRP A 389 -11.12 13.14 -36.09
CA TRP A 389 -10.58 14.08 -37.07
C TRP A 389 -9.91 13.38 -38.25
N LYS A 390 -9.41 12.16 -38.07
CA LYS A 390 -8.84 11.37 -39.19
C LYS A 390 -9.91 10.75 -40.09
N ASP A 391 -11.11 10.49 -39.56
CA ASP A 391 -12.21 9.88 -40.31
C ASP A 391 -13.21 10.91 -40.88
N GLY A 392 -12.94 12.21 -40.75
CA GLY A 392 -13.83 13.32 -41.12
C GLY A 392 -13.47 14.07 -42.41
N GLY A 393 -12.55 13.56 -43.22
CA GLY A 393 -12.11 14.21 -44.46
C GLY A 393 -12.42 13.39 -45.71
N GLY A 394 -13.53 13.71 -46.38
CA GLY A 394 -13.72 13.42 -47.81
C GLY A 394 -14.85 12.46 -48.18
N GLU A 395 -16.10 12.93 -48.14
CA GLU A 395 -17.08 12.49 -49.14
C GLU A 395 -16.67 13.07 -50.50
N GLY A 396 -15.93 12.28 -51.28
CA GLY A 396 -15.53 12.60 -52.65
C GLY A 396 -15.86 11.41 -53.55
N LYS A 397 -16.95 11.56 -54.31
CA LYS A 397 -17.50 10.59 -55.28
C LYS A 397 -16.42 9.95 -56.16
N GLU A 398 -16.35 8.61 -56.14
CA GLU A 398 -15.78 7.84 -57.24
C GLU A 398 -16.60 8.10 -58.50
N ASN A 399 -15.95 8.63 -59.54
CA ASN A 399 -16.42 8.53 -60.90
C ASN A 399 -15.28 8.00 -61.75
N SER A 400 -15.48 6.79 -62.26
CA SER A 400 -14.72 6.11 -63.29
C SER A 400 -14.40 7.01 -64.50
N ARG A 401 -13.13 6.99 -64.95
CA ARG A 401 -12.76 6.86 -66.37
C ARG A 401 -11.26 6.61 -66.57
N GLU A 402 -11.01 5.72 -67.53
CA GLU A 402 -9.76 5.18 -68.05
C GLU A 402 -8.86 6.25 -68.70
N GLY A 403 -7.55 5.97 -68.82
CA GLY A 403 -6.69 6.68 -69.79
C GLY A 403 -5.18 6.76 -69.47
N ASN A 404 -4.46 5.70 -69.81
CA ASN A 404 -3.18 5.63 -70.54
C ASN A 404 -1.96 6.57 -70.28
N GLU A 405 -0.82 5.90 -69.99
CA GLU A 405 0.54 6.03 -70.57
C GLU A 405 1.40 7.33 -70.56
N ASN A 406 2.63 7.12 -70.04
CA ASN A 406 3.98 7.52 -70.52
C ASN A 406 4.65 8.88 -70.18
N GLY A 407 5.97 8.76 -69.85
CA GLY A 407 7.03 9.80 -69.82
C GLY A 407 7.28 10.36 -68.41
N GLY A 408 8.46 10.29 -67.76
CA GLY A 408 9.84 10.25 -68.23
C GLY A 408 10.43 11.66 -68.17
N GLU A 409 11.15 12.02 -67.08
CA GLU A 409 12.42 12.78 -67.07
C GLU A 409 12.78 13.38 -65.68
N GLU A 410 14.10 13.41 -65.47
CA GLU A 410 14.85 13.85 -64.30
C GLU A 410 14.94 15.38 -64.14
N LYS A 411 15.29 15.79 -62.90
CA LYS A 411 16.21 16.88 -62.48
C LYS A 411 15.58 17.99 -61.66
N GLY A 412 16.28 18.36 -60.59
CA GLY A 412 16.16 19.66 -59.95
C GLY A 412 16.37 19.63 -58.44
N ASN A 413 17.64 19.54 -58.02
CA ASN A 413 18.06 19.84 -56.67
C ASN A 413 18.04 21.37 -56.50
N SER A 414 17.28 21.91 -55.56
CA SER A 414 17.50 23.28 -55.05
C SER A 414 16.91 23.44 -53.64
N GLU A 415 17.86 23.53 -52.72
CA GLU A 415 17.91 24.21 -51.43
C GLU A 415 16.75 25.11 -50.97
N GLU A 416 16.56 25.03 -49.66
CA GLU A 416 16.16 26.10 -48.73
C GLU A 416 14.74 26.66 -48.80
N GLY A 417 13.87 26.08 -47.95
CA GLY A 417 12.64 26.68 -47.47
C GLY A 417 12.30 26.11 -46.10
N GLY A 418 12.73 26.79 -45.05
CA GLY A 418 12.38 26.45 -43.68
C GLY A 418 10.88 26.64 -43.45
N GLU A 419 10.15 25.53 -43.40
CA GLU A 419 8.79 25.52 -42.88
C GLU A 419 8.74 24.71 -41.59
N ASN A 420 8.53 25.47 -40.54
CA ASN A 420 8.25 25.06 -39.18
C ASN A 420 6.88 24.36 -39.15
N SER A 421 6.76 23.16 -39.72
CA SER A 421 5.62 22.28 -39.46
C SER A 421 5.82 21.72 -38.07
N GLY A 422 5.38 22.46 -37.05
CA GLY A 422 5.23 21.98 -35.70
C GLY A 422 4.32 20.76 -35.72
N ALA A 423 4.92 19.57 -35.85
CA ALA A 423 4.24 18.31 -35.69
C ALA A 423 3.63 18.33 -34.29
N MET A 424 2.33 18.59 -34.23
CA MET A 424 1.53 18.52 -33.02
C MET A 424 1.64 17.06 -32.55
N LYS A 425 2.63 16.77 -31.68
CA LYS A 425 2.83 15.43 -31.10
C LYS A 425 1.48 15.01 -30.54
N GLU A 426 0.85 14.01 -31.16
CA GLU A 426 -0.40 13.43 -30.70
C GLU A 426 -0.27 13.18 -29.19
N LYS A 427 -1.03 13.91 -28.36
CA LYS A 427 -0.98 13.78 -26.90
C LYS A 427 -1.54 12.41 -26.53
N ARG A 428 -0.64 11.43 -26.42
CA ARG A 428 -0.93 10.07 -25.96
C ARG A 428 -1.38 10.13 -24.50
N GLN A 429 -2.44 9.41 -24.17
CA GLN A 429 -2.96 9.32 -22.79
C GLN A 429 -2.71 7.92 -22.23
N PRO A 430 -2.46 7.78 -20.91
CA PRO A 430 -2.42 6.47 -20.27
C PRO A 430 -3.74 5.71 -20.47
N ILE A 431 -3.65 4.38 -20.65
CA ILE A 431 -4.83 3.51 -20.70
C ILE A 431 -5.49 3.42 -19.33
N THR A 432 -4.67 3.22 -18.30
CA THR A 432 -5.06 3.05 -16.89
C THR A 432 -4.13 3.85 -15.99
N CYS A 433 -4.69 4.50 -14.97
CA CYS A 433 -3.95 5.24 -13.97
C CYS A 433 -4.30 4.71 -12.57
N TYR A 434 -3.31 4.71 -11.69
CA TYR A 434 -3.47 4.48 -10.27
C TYR A 434 -3.08 5.75 -9.50
N VAL A 435 -3.77 6.00 -8.39
CA VAL A 435 -3.52 7.13 -7.50
C VAL A 435 -3.27 6.57 -6.12
N HIS A 436 -2.10 6.88 -5.56
CA HIS A 436 -1.69 6.49 -4.21
C HIS A 436 -1.76 7.70 -3.31
N GLN A 437 -2.49 7.62 -2.20
CA GLN A 437 -2.47 8.67 -1.18
C GLN A 437 -1.12 8.65 -0.45
N ASP A 438 -0.60 9.82 -0.07
CA ASP A 438 0.61 9.89 0.76
C ASP A 438 0.23 9.61 2.23
N PHE A 439 0.75 8.52 2.78
CA PHE A 439 0.42 8.09 4.13
C PHE A 439 0.91 9.09 5.20
N SER A 440 2.08 9.71 4.99
CA SER A 440 2.64 10.68 5.96
C SER A 440 1.78 11.93 6.07
N GLN A 441 1.31 12.44 4.93
CA GLN A 441 0.44 13.61 4.90
C GLN A 441 -0.92 13.31 5.52
N TRP A 442 -1.53 12.18 5.17
CA TRP A 442 -2.80 11.76 5.77
C TRP A 442 -2.69 11.61 7.28
N LEU A 443 -1.64 10.95 7.74
CA LEU A 443 -1.41 10.69 9.15
C LEU A 443 -1.14 11.97 9.95
N GLY A 444 -0.41 12.94 9.38
CA GLY A 444 -0.26 14.27 9.97
C GLY A 444 -1.62 14.94 10.19
N ARG A 445 -2.48 14.92 9.17
CA ARG A 445 -3.86 15.44 9.27
C ARG A 445 -4.69 14.66 10.29
N PHE A 446 -4.55 13.35 10.34
CA PHE A 446 -5.23 12.47 11.30
C PHE A 446 -4.84 12.79 12.75
N LEU A 447 -3.55 12.99 13.03
CA LEU A 447 -3.02 13.33 14.36
C LEU A 447 -3.29 14.78 14.78
N CYS A 448 -3.51 15.69 13.83
CA CYS A 448 -3.93 17.05 14.12
C CYS A 448 -5.38 17.14 14.66
N ARG A 449 -6.15 16.06 14.64
CA ARG A 449 -7.51 16.04 15.19
C ARG A 449 -7.47 15.84 16.72
N PRO A 450 -7.97 16.79 17.53
CA PRO A 450 -7.86 16.73 18.99
C PRO A 450 -8.44 15.45 19.57
N GLU A 451 -9.60 15.02 19.06
CA GLU A 451 -10.27 13.82 19.54
C GLU A 451 -9.47 12.54 19.27
N ILE A 452 -8.73 12.50 18.16
CA ILE A 452 -7.87 11.37 17.80
C ILE A 452 -6.65 11.32 18.70
N GLU A 453 -5.96 12.45 18.88
CA GLU A 453 -4.78 12.53 19.73
C GLU A 453 -5.12 12.18 21.19
N ASP A 454 -6.24 12.72 21.71
CA ASP A 454 -6.74 12.41 23.05
C ASP A 454 -7.10 10.92 23.23
N LEU A 455 -7.67 10.30 22.18
CA LEU A 455 -7.95 8.86 22.19
C LEU A 455 -6.67 8.03 22.23
N LEU A 456 -5.67 8.39 21.42
CA LEU A 456 -4.39 7.67 21.37
C LEU A 456 -3.64 7.78 22.72
N ASP A 457 -3.60 8.97 23.30
CA ASP A 457 -2.97 9.20 24.61
C ASP A 457 -3.68 8.42 25.73
N ARG A 458 -5.02 8.42 25.75
CA ARG A 458 -5.81 7.63 26.71
C ARG A 458 -5.52 6.13 26.57
N ARG A 459 -5.50 5.63 25.34
CA ARG A 459 -5.23 4.20 25.05
C ARG A 459 -3.82 3.78 25.42
N LYS A 460 -2.83 4.66 25.19
CA LYS A 460 -1.45 4.47 25.67
C LYS A 460 -1.42 4.34 27.20
N ALA A 461 -2.09 5.24 27.92
CA ALA A 461 -2.16 5.19 29.38
C ALA A 461 -2.84 3.91 29.91
N GLU A 462 -3.98 3.52 29.32
CA GLU A 462 -4.68 2.26 29.64
C GLU A 462 -3.80 1.02 29.44
N PHE A 463 -2.96 1.02 28.40
CA PHE A 463 -2.04 -0.08 28.13
C PHE A 463 -0.93 -0.15 29.20
N VAL A 464 -0.33 0.99 29.53
CA VAL A 464 0.70 1.09 30.57
C VAL A 464 0.16 0.64 31.93
N GLU A 465 -1.03 1.08 32.34
CA GLU A 465 -1.64 0.66 33.60
C GLU A 465 -1.94 -0.85 33.64
N ARG A 466 -2.44 -1.42 32.54
CA ARG A 466 -2.67 -2.87 32.44
C ARG A 466 -1.38 -3.67 32.48
N SER A 467 -0.29 -3.17 31.92
CA SER A 467 1.00 -3.85 31.94
C SER A 467 1.59 -3.99 33.36
N LYS A 468 1.15 -3.15 34.30
CA LYS A 468 1.54 -3.19 35.72
C LYS A 468 0.71 -4.19 36.54
N MET A 469 -0.43 -4.65 36.04
CA MET A 469 -1.29 -5.59 36.78
C MET A 469 -0.75 -7.03 36.74
N PRO A 470 -0.82 -7.79 37.85
CA PRO A 470 -0.45 -9.20 37.84
C PRO A 470 -1.33 -9.98 36.87
N ARG A 471 -0.72 -10.81 36.01
CA ARG A 471 -1.48 -11.75 35.17
C ARG A 471 -2.20 -12.73 36.10
N ASN A 472 -3.53 -12.72 36.07
CA ASN A 472 -4.35 -13.70 36.78
C ASN A 472 -4.40 -14.99 35.96
N PRO A 473 -3.80 -16.11 36.42
CA PRO A 473 -3.79 -17.38 35.69
C PRO A 473 -5.18 -18.02 35.56
N ASP A 474 -6.17 -17.63 36.37
CA ASP A 474 -7.52 -18.20 36.35
C ASP A 474 -8.49 -17.48 35.38
N ARG A 475 -8.09 -16.35 34.80
CA ARG A 475 -8.83 -15.78 33.65
C ARG A 475 -8.33 -16.46 32.38
N LEU A 476 -9.02 -17.52 31.94
CA LEU A 476 -8.90 -17.98 30.57
C LEU A 476 -9.14 -16.77 29.65
N GLY A 477 -8.06 -16.33 28.98
CA GLY A 477 -7.89 -14.98 28.46
C GLY A 477 -8.90 -14.61 27.38
N LEU A 478 -10.03 -14.01 27.78
CA LEU A 478 -10.90 -13.33 26.84
C LEU A 478 -10.18 -12.05 26.38
N VAL A 479 -9.61 -12.11 25.18
CA VAL A 479 -9.04 -10.98 24.47
C VAL A 479 -10.20 -10.21 23.87
N SER A 480 -10.45 -8.98 24.34
CA SER A 480 -11.55 -8.13 23.84
C SER A 480 -11.11 -7.28 22.66
N ASP A 481 -9.80 -7.10 22.51
CA ASP A 481 -9.20 -6.26 21.48
C ASP A 481 -7.92 -6.88 20.92
N VAL A 482 -7.64 -6.70 19.62
CA VAL A 482 -6.45 -7.25 18.97
C VAL A 482 -5.15 -6.80 19.65
N LEU A 483 -5.11 -5.60 20.24
CA LEU A 483 -3.96 -5.09 20.98
C LEU A 483 -3.70 -5.82 22.30
N GLU A 484 -4.70 -6.52 22.83
CA GLU A 484 -4.60 -7.34 24.04
C GLU A 484 -4.06 -8.74 23.73
N SER A 485 -3.90 -9.10 22.45
CA SER A 485 -3.29 -10.37 22.06
C SER A 485 -1.86 -10.48 22.57
N GLU A 486 -1.44 -11.70 22.95
CA GLU A 486 -0.10 -11.92 23.49
C GLU A 486 1.00 -11.56 22.49
N ILE A 487 0.75 -11.78 21.19
CA ILE A 487 1.69 -11.47 20.11
C ILE A 487 1.94 -9.96 20.03
N ILE A 488 0.87 -9.15 19.98
CA ILE A 488 0.99 -7.71 19.85
C ILE A 488 1.49 -7.06 21.15
N ASN A 489 1.03 -7.53 22.30
CA ASN A 489 1.46 -7.03 23.60
C ASN A 489 2.94 -7.40 23.89
N GLY A 490 3.36 -8.59 23.47
CA GLY A 490 4.73 -9.06 23.59
C GLY A 490 5.69 -8.55 22.51
N PHE A 491 5.18 -7.82 21.49
CA PHE A 491 6.00 -7.33 20.39
C PHE A 491 7.05 -6.34 20.92
N THR A 492 8.33 -6.66 20.75
CA THR A 492 9.44 -5.83 21.20
C THR A 492 10.00 -4.97 20.08
N TRP A 493 10.34 -3.73 20.41
CA TRP A 493 11.03 -2.81 19.52
C TRP A 493 12.55 -3.06 19.59
N PRO A 494 13.37 -2.62 18.61
CA PRO A 494 14.83 -2.80 18.65
C PRO A 494 15.55 -2.22 19.87
N ASP A 495 14.88 -1.39 20.68
CA ASP A 495 15.38 -0.92 21.98
C ASP A 495 15.23 -1.96 23.12
N GLY A 496 14.60 -3.10 22.85
CA GLY A 496 14.31 -4.17 23.82
C GLY A 496 13.06 -3.92 24.67
N LYS A 497 12.39 -2.78 24.52
CA LYS A 497 11.12 -2.46 25.18
C LYS A 497 9.94 -2.95 24.37
N ARG A 498 8.76 -3.01 24.97
CA ARG A 498 7.52 -3.32 24.23
C ARG A 498 7.24 -2.22 23.21
N PHE A 499 6.67 -2.60 22.08
CA PHE A 499 6.37 -1.67 20.99
C PHE A 499 5.47 -0.52 21.43
N TYR A 500 4.55 -0.71 22.36
CA TYR A 500 3.70 0.38 22.85
C TYR A 500 4.35 1.24 23.95
N GLU A 501 5.47 0.79 24.52
CA GLU A 501 6.20 1.52 25.54
C GLU A 501 7.14 2.54 24.89
N CYS A 502 6.58 3.70 24.54
CA CYS A 502 7.30 4.81 23.91
C CYS A 502 7.27 6.09 24.77
N PRO A 503 8.22 7.01 24.59
CA PRO A 503 8.20 8.37 25.18
C PRO A 503 6.91 9.14 24.86
N ASP A 504 6.60 10.19 25.62
CA ASP A 504 5.36 10.96 25.43
C ASP A 504 5.33 11.83 24.17
N ASP A 505 6.50 12.16 23.64
CA ASP A 505 6.72 12.85 22.37
C ASP A 505 6.80 11.89 21.17
N GLU A 506 6.40 10.63 21.34
CA GLU A 506 6.44 9.58 20.32
C GLU A 506 5.13 8.77 20.34
N PHE A 507 4.62 8.43 19.15
CA PHE A 507 3.62 7.37 19.00
C PHE A 507 4.19 6.20 18.20
N ARG A 508 3.81 5.00 18.65
CA ARG A 508 4.04 3.75 17.93
C ARG A 508 2.68 3.14 17.65
N LEU A 509 2.21 3.20 16.41
CA LEU A 509 0.87 2.72 16.06
C LEU A 509 0.94 1.41 15.27
N ILE A 510 -0.16 0.67 15.25
CA ILE A 510 -0.32 -0.52 14.43
C ILE A 510 -1.48 -0.29 13.49
N PHE A 511 -1.27 -0.66 12.22
CA PHE A 511 -2.30 -0.60 11.19
C PHE A 511 -2.60 -1.98 10.66
N SER A 512 -3.89 -2.25 10.42
CA SER A 512 -4.33 -3.43 9.67
C SER A 512 -4.58 -3.04 8.21
N LEU A 513 -4.09 -3.85 7.28
CA LEU A 513 -4.32 -3.71 5.85
C LEU A 513 -5.53 -4.53 5.40
N SER A 514 -6.43 -3.90 4.64
CA SER A 514 -7.58 -4.55 4.02
C SER A 514 -7.71 -4.18 2.56
N GLY A 515 -8.23 -5.10 1.75
CA GLY A 515 -8.56 -4.86 0.35
C GLY A 515 -9.95 -5.40 0.03
N ASP A 516 -10.81 -4.57 -0.56
CA ASP A 516 -12.16 -4.99 -0.95
C ASP A 516 -12.50 -4.59 -2.38
N GLY A 517 -13.21 -5.49 -3.08
CA GLY A 517 -13.58 -5.34 -4.48
C GLY A 517 -15.03 -4.89 -4.64
N PHE A 518 -15.24 -3.76 -5.30
CA PHE A 518 -16.57 -3.19 -5.55
C PHE A 518 -16.80 -2.91 -7.05
N ASN A 519 -18.07 -2.82 -7.45
CA ASN A 519 -18.43 -2.43 -8.81
C ASN A 519 -18.51 -0.89 -8.92
N PRO A 520 -17.62 -0.23 -9.68
CA PRO A 520 -17.60 1.23 -9.78
C PRO A 520 -18.82 1.81 -10.51
N PHE A 521 -19.61 0.98 -11.20
CA PHE A 521 -20.80 1.41 -11.95
C PHE A 521 -22.13 1.15 -11.23
N SER A 522 -22.09 0.78 -9.93
CA SER A 522 -23.22 0.30 -9.13
C SER A 522 -23.83 -1.03 -9.63
N ASN A 523 -24.67 -1.66 -8.81
CA ASN A 523 -25.35 -2.93 -9.13
C ASN A 523 -26.49 -2.75 -10.14
N LYS A 524 -26.17 -2.33 -11.38
CA LYS A 524 -27.15 -2.30 -12.48
C LYS A 524 -27.08 -3.63 -13.23
N GLU A 525 -28.22 -4.31 -13.34
CA GLU A 525 -28.40 -5.67 -13.93
C GLU A 525 -27.96 -5.82 -15.40
N ALA A 526 -27.47 -4.77 -16.04
CA ALA A 526 -27.01 -4.78 -17.43
C ALA A 526 -25.52 -5.21 -17.56
N LYS A 527 -25.26 -6.51 -17.32
CA LYS A 527 -24.21 -7.36 -17.93
C LYS A 527 -22.71 -7.00 -17.86
N GLN A 528 -22.27 -5.88 -17.31
CA GLN A 528 -20.83 -5.65 -17.08
C GLN A 528 -20.48 -5.76 -15.60
N THR A 529 -19.96 -6.93 -15.21
CA THR A 529 -19.30 -7.15 -13.92
C THR A 529 -17.87 -6.60 -14.02
N VAL A 530 -17.72 -5.31 -13.72
CA VAL A 530 -16.41 -4.68 -13.54
C VAL A 530 -16.15 -4.58 -12.05
N THR A 531 -14.95 -4.95 -11.62
CA THR A 531 -14.51 -4.81 -10.22
C THR A 531 -13.31 -3.88 -10.14
N SER A 532 -13.40 -2.88 -9.29
CA SER A 532 -12.26 -2.12 -8.78
C SER A 532 -11.96 -2.57 -7.35
N THR A 533 -10.71 -2.42 -6.89
CA THR A 533 -10.32 -2.85 -5.54
C THR A 533 -9.79 -1.68 -4.75
N GLY A 534 -10.43 -1.33 -3.63
CA GLY A 534 -9.93 -0.35 -2.68
C GLY A 534 -8.92 -0.98 -1.73
N LEU A 535 -7.86 -0.25 -1.38
CA LEU A 535 -6.89 -0.63 -0.36
C LEU A 535 -7.01 0.32 0.84
N TYR A 536 -7.23 -0.24 2.02
CA TYR A 536 -7.55 0.52 3.23
C TYR A 536 -6.60 0.16 4.37
N LEU A 537 -6.25 1.15 5.20
CA LEU A 537 -5.56 0.93 6.47
C LEU A 537 -6.43 1.39 7.64
N PHE A 538 -6.46 0.60 8.71
CA PHE A 538 -7.17 0.89 9.95
C PHE A 538 -6.20 1.02 11.11
N CYS A 539 -6.22 2.16 11.81
CA CYS A 539 -5.38 2.39 12.99
C CYS A 539 -5.90 1.55 14.17
N LEU A 540 -5.23 0.44 14.49
CA LEU A 540 -5.62 -0.47 15.56
C LEU A 540 -5.47 0.17 16.95
N ASN A 541 -4.76 1.28 17.10
CA ASN A 541 -4.64 2.01 18.36
C ASN A 541 -5.93 2.70 18.80
N LEU A 542 -6.88 2.95 17.88
CA LEU A 542 -8.19 3.49 18.23
C LEU A 542 -9.09 2.42 18.87
N PRO A 543 -10.11 2.80 19.67
CA PRO A 543 -11.19 1.90 20.08
C PRO A 543 -11.97 1.33 18.89
N LEU A 544 -12.60 0.16 19.07
CA LEU A 544 -13.30 -0.56 18.01
C LEU A 544 -14.36 0.31 17.30
N GLU A 545 -15.09 1.11 18.06
CA GLU A 545 -16.17 1.99 17.61
C GLU A 545 -15.64 3.17 16.76
N GLU A 546 -14.36 3.51 16.91
CA GLU A 546 -13.71 4.61 16.20
C GLU A 546 -12.92 4.13 14.98
N ARG A 547 -12.35 2.92 15.00
CA ARG A 547 -11.46 2.39 13.94
C ARG A 547 -12.05 2.45 12.54
N GLN A 548 -13.33 2.09 12.40
CA GLN A 548 -13.97 1.91 11.09
C GLN A 548 -14.83 3.10 10.66
N LYS A 549 -14.87 4.18 11.45
CA LYS A 549 -15.57 5.40 11.03
C LYS A 549 -14.91 5.93 9.75
N PRO A 550 -15.67 6.29 8.70
CA PRO A 550 -15.09 6.69 7.41
C PRO A 550 -14.00 7.77 7.51
N GLN A 551 -14.14 8.72 8.43
CA GLN A 551 -13.16 9.77 8.70
C GLN A 551 -11.84 9.30 9.33
N ASN A 552 -11.77 8.07 9.85
CA ASN A 552 -10.60 7.47 10.51
C ASN A 552 -9.93 6.38 9.67
N VAL A 553 -10.51 6.06 8.50
CA VAL A 553 -9.96 5.05 7.58
C VAL A 553 -9.04 5.75 6.57
N TYR A 554 -7.83 5.21 6.42
CA TYR A 554 -6.94 5.63 5.35
C TYR A 554 -7.25 4.85 4.06
N LEU A 555 -7.49 5.55 2.96
CA LEU A 555 -7.62 4.95 1.63
C LEU A 555 -6.28 5.09 0.90
N ALA A 556 -5.48 4.03 0.87
CA ALA A 556 -4.19 4.04 0.18
C ALA A 556 -4.36 4.28 -1.32
N GLY A 557 -5.39 3.69 -1.92
CA GLY A 557 -5.74 3.92 -3.32
C GLY A 557 -6.82 2.96 -3.81
N VAL A 558 -7.24 3.17 -5.06
CA VAL A 558 -8.23 2.32 -5.73
C VAL A 558 -7.59 1.73 -6.98
N ILE A 559 -7.39 0.43 -6.98
CA ILE A 559 -6.88 -0.34 -8.11
C ILE A 559 -7.99 -0.40 -9.17
N PRO A 560 -7.76 0.16 -10.38
CA PRO A 560 -8.73 0.10 -11.46
C PRO A 560 -8.93 -1.34 -11.96
N GLY A 561 -10.18 -1.65 -12.33
CA GLY A 561 -10.57 -2.92 -12.93
C GLY A 561 -9.98 -3.19 -14.32
N PRO A 562 -10.39 -4.29 -14.99
CA PRO A 562 -11.77 -4.76 -15.00
C PRO A 562 -12.12 -5.88 -13.99
N GLY A 563 -11.12 -6.57 -13.41
CA GLY A 563 -11.32 -7.64 -12.44
C GLY A 563 -10.59 -7.37 -11.12
N LYS A 564 -10.81 -8.25 -10.13
CA LYS A 564 -10.01 -8.26 -8.90
C LYS A 564 -8.54 -8.54 -9.27
N PRO A 565 -7.57 -7.82 -8.70
CA PRO A 565 -6.16 -8.10 -8.94
C PRO A 565 -5.82 -9.50 -8.40
N SER A 566 -4.98 -10.23 -9.13
CA SER A 566 -4.32 -11.43 -8.62
C SER A 566 -3.28 -11.09 -7.54
N THR A 567 -2.78 -12.11 -6.85
CA THR A 567 -1.76 -11.97 -5.81
C THR A 567 -0.47 -11.29 -6.30
N SER A 568 -0.02 -11.54 -7.53
CA SER A 568 1.16 -10.86 -8.07
C SER A 568 0.85 -9.43 -8.51
N GLN A 569 -0.35 -9.17 -9.05
CA GLN A 569 -0.76 -7.83 -9.48
C GLN A 569 -1.00 -6.87 -8.31
N ILE A 570 -1.55 -7.35 -7.20
CA ILE A 570 -1.78 -6.52 -6.00
C ILE A 570 -0.45 -6.08 -5.37
N ASN A 571 0.61 -6.89 -5.49
CA ASN A 571 1.94 -6.59 -4.93
C ASN A 571 2.51 -5.25 -5.42
N HIS A 572 2.25 -4.85 -6.67
CA HIS A 572 2.72 -3.55 -7.18
C HIS A 572 2.14 -2.36 -6.39
N HIS A 573 0.95 -2.51 -5.83
CA HIS A 573 0.26 -1.47 -5.07
C HIS A 573 0.63 -1.56 -3.59
N THR A 574 0.70 -2.77 -3.04
CA THR A 574 1.13 -2.95 -1.64
C THR A 574 2.59 -2.58 -1.45
N SER A 575 3.45 -2.70 -2.46
CA SER A 575 4.83 -2.17 -2.43
C SER A 575 4.87 -0.68 -2.09
N LEU A 576 3.94 0.13 -2.62
CA LEU A 576 3.89 1.56 -2.28
C LEU A 576 3.53 1.80 -0.80
N ILE A 577 2.64 0.98 -0.25
CA ILE A 577 2.31 1.01 1.18
C ILE A 577 3.51 0.55 2.01
N VAL A 578 4.23 -0.48 1.57
CA VAL A 578 5.46 -0.94 2.23
C VAL A 578 6.52 0.14 2.21
N ASP A 579 6.73 0.83 1.08
CA ASP A 579 7.69 1.92 0.96
C ASP A 579 7.37 3.06 1.94
N ASP A 580 6.09 3.43 2.06
CA ASP A 580 5.63 4.38 3.08
C ASP A 580 6.01 3.88 4.49
N PHE A 581 5.69 2.63 4.82
CA PHE A 581 5.86 2.05 6.15
C PHE A 581 7.32 1.82 6.53
N VAL A 582 8.18 1.43 5.59
CA VAL A 582 9.63 1.25 5.81
C VAL A 582 10.24 2.57 6.28
N ARG A 583 9.84 3.71 5.68
CA ARG A 583 10.29 5.03 6.12
C ARG A 583 9.93 5.29 7.59
N PHE A 584 8.72 4.96 8.01
CA PHE A 584 8.30 5.07 9.41
C PHE A 584 9.03 4.09 10.32
N TRP A 585 9.27 2.86 9.86
CA TRP A 585 9.93 1.83 10.65
C TRP A 585 11.42 2.14 10.89
N GLU A 586 12.15 2.54 9.86
CA GLU A 586 13.62 2.69 9.92
C GLU A 586 14.07 4.00 10.56
N THR A 587 13.49 5.14 10.15
CA THR A 587 13.93 6.47 10.62
C THR A 587 12.92 7.15 11.53
N GLY A 588 11.67 6.69 11.49
CA GLY A 588 10.53 7.45 11.97
C GLY A 588 10.26 8.69 11.13
N VAL A 589 9.18 9.40 11.46
CA VAL A 589 8.81 10.69 10.88
C VAL A 589 8.53 11.68 12.00
N ARG A 590 8.94 12.93 11.80
CA ARG A 590 8.68 14.05 12.70
C ARG A 590 7.63 14.97 12.08
N TYR A 591 6.63 15.34 12.88
CA TYR A 591 5.63 16.33 12.49
C TYR A 591 5.95 17.67 13.17
N THR A 592 5.76 18.79 12.47
CA THR A 592 6.03 20.12 13.06
C THR A 592 5.27 20.35 14.34
N ARG A 593 4.00 19.95 14.35
CA ARG A 593 3.13 20.01 15.53
C ARG A 593 1.84 19.21 15.36
N THR A 594 1.25 18.82 16.47
CA THR A 594 -0.13 18.35 16.54
C THR A 594 -0.94 19.31 17.40
N THR A 595 -2.19 18.94 17.71
CA THR A 595 -3.06 19.79 18.53
C THR A 595 -2.57 19.87 19.97
N ARG A 596 -2.11 18.75 20.55
CA ARG A 596 -1.57 18.69 21.91
C ARG A 596 -0.07 18.95 21.99
N ARG A 597 0.71 18.55 20.98
CA ARG A 597 2.18 18.69 20.97
C ARG A 597 2.61 19.82 20.04
N LYS A 598 2.78 21.02 20.61
CA LYS A 598 3.11 22.25 19.86
C LYS A 598 4.53 22.28 19.32
N ASP A 599 5.45 21.56 19.96
CA ASP A 599 6.87 21.45 19.57
C ASP A 599 7.13 20.23 18.65
N GLY A 600 6.07 19.54 18.22
CA GLY A 600 6.15 18.39 17.32
C GLY A 600 6.02 17.03 18.00
N LEU A 601 5.86 16.00 17.17
CA LEU A 601 6.07 14.59 17.55
C LEU A 601 7.45 14.19 17.05
N SER A 602 8.33 13.80 17.96
CA SER A 602 9.75 13.58 17.70
C SER A 602 10.00 12.44 16.71
N ARG A 603 9.25 11.34 16.83
CA ARG A 603 9.33 10.13 15.99
C ARG A 603 7.98 9.41 15.97
N LEU A 604 7.64 8.80 14.85
CA LEU A 604 6.51 7.88 14.72
C LEU A 604 6.97 6.58 14.07
N PHE A 605 6.61 5.44 14.67
CA PHE A 605 6.91 4.12 14.14
C PHE A 605 5.63 3.30 13.94
N TYR A 606 5.60 2.43 12.92
CA TYR A 606 4.43 1.62 12.60
C TYR A 606 4.75 0.15 12.43
N ALA A 607 3.90 -0.72 12.96
CA ALA A 607 3.85 -2.13 12.54
C ALA A 607 2.58 -2.37 11.71
N MET A 608 2.70 -3.18 10.67
CA MET A 608 1.56 -3.65 9.87
C MET A 608 1.19 -5.05 10.34
N HIS A 609 -0.09 -5.30 10.59
CA HIS A 609 -0.63 -6.62 10.91
C HIS A 609 -1.55 -7.12 9.79
#